data_AF-A0A8C6BAJ8-F1
#
_entry.id   AF-A0A8C6BAJ8-F1
#
_cell.length_a   1.000
_cell.length_b   1.000
_cell.length_c   1.000
_cell.angle_alpha   90.00
_cell.angle_beta   90.00
_cell.angle_gamma   90.00
#
_symmetry.space_group_name_H-M   'P 1'
#
loop_
_entity.id
_entity.type
_entity.pdbx_description
1 polymer ?
#
loop_
_entity_poly.entity_id
_entity_poly.type
_entity_poly.pdbx_seq_one_letter_code
_entity_poly.pdbx_strand_id
1 'polypeptide(L)'
;MFTTLQKFRLCVTCKLALQGFQILADSWQFSSAFSNKVFFAMVDFDESPEVSEMLQVMSVPHVLHFSAKSKFTADDIYNFKERGIIAQQMFTWVAERNERWMVNVRTRKPINYYYSFKLGISLAFIGGLVYVLKWNRKFSFNKNLWAVLAVFCDFDVIWSNVDSYTGSPICSKQYTGQTHYIHEVHYFQFVAEMYIISLFHVCITLEILLLDTAATSPMIIINRKIMSMTCLCLVVIFFSWLLSLFRFKEHNYPFHILVD
;
A
#
# COMPACT_ATOMS: atom_id res chain seq x y z
N MET A 1 14.96 16.57 11.22
CA MET A 1 14.83 15.37 10.36
C MET A 1 15.88 15.42 9.28
N PHE A 2 16.60 14.33 9.07
CA PHE A 2 17.55 14.11 7.98
C PHE A 2 16.87 13.32 6.87
N THR A 3 17.03 13.79 5.64
CA THR A 3 16.36 13.22 4.46
C THR A 3 17.24 13.35 3.22
N THR A 4 16.85 12.68 2.15
CA THR A 4 17.33 12.94 0.79
C THR A 4 16.12 13.10 -0.13
N LEU A 5 15.91 14.28 -0.70
CA LEU A 5 14.74 14.57 -1.54
C LEU A 5 15.09 14.77 -3.01
N GLN A 6 16.38 14.82 -3.35
CA GLN A 6 16.79 15.01 -4.74
C GLN A 6 16.34 13.83 -5.61
N LYS A 7 15.81 14.18 -6.80
CA LYS A 7 15.15 13.22 -7.71
C LYS A 7 16.03 12.04 -8.12
N PHE A 8 17.36 12.20 -8.12
CA PHE A 8 18.28 11.12 -8.47
C PHE A 8 18.51 10.09 -7.35
N ARG A 9 18.27 10.44 -6.08
CA ARG A 9 18.39 9.51 -4.94
C ARG A 9 17.22 8.53 -4.85
N LEU A 10 16.07 8.86 -5.46
CA LEU A 10 14.87 8.00 -5.55
C LEU A 10 14.42 7.41 -4.19
N CYS A 11 14.67 8.11 -3.08
CA CYS A 11 14.31 7.64 -1.74
C CYS A 11 12.79 7.78 -1.48
N VAL A 12 12.05 6.71 -1.75
CA VAL A 12 10.58 6.64 -1.50
C VAL A 12 10.27 6.84 -0.01
N THR A 13 11.01 6.14 0.86
CA THR A 13 10.82 6.19 2.32
C THR A 13 11.04 7.59 2.88
N CYS A 14 12.02 8.33 2.34
CA CYS A 14 12.31 9.71 2.72
C CYS A 14 11.14 10.64 2.40
N LYS A 15 10.53 10.48 1.22
CA LYS A 15 9.35 11.26 0.81
C LYS A 15 8.15 11.00 1.72
N LEU A 16 7.92 9.75 2.11
CA LEU A 16 6.83 9.38 3.03
C LEU A 16 7.09 9.90 4.44
N ALA A 17 8.32 9.76 4.94
CA ALA A 17 8.69 10.27 6.26
C ALA A 17 8.60 11.80 6.32
N LEU A 18 8.97 12.51 5.24
CA LEU A 18 8.83 13.95 5.13
C LEU A 18 7.36 14.37 5.25
N GLN A 19 6.45 13.70 4.53
CA GLN A 19 5.02 14.00 4.62
C GLN A 19 4.50 13.84 6.05
N GLY A 20 4.90 12.77 6.75
CA GLY A 20 4.56 12.56 8.15
C GLY A 20 5.11 13.65 9.07
N PHE A 21 6.36 14.04 8.87
CA PHE A 21 7.03 15.09 9.64
C PHE A 21 6.43 16.48 9.40
N GLN A 22 6.05 16.80 8.17
CA GLN A 22 5.35 18.05 7.83
C GLN A 22 3.98 18.11 8.49
N ILE A 23 3.18 17.04 8.42
CA ILE A 23 1.88 16.98 9.10
C ILE A 23 2.05 17.22 10.61
N LEU A 24 3.11 16.67 11.20
CA LEU A 24 3.43 16.87 12.61
C LEU A 24 3.79 18.33 12.92
N ALA A 25 4.65 18.95 12.10
CA ALA A 25 5.05 20.36 12.27
C ALA A 25 3.85 21.32 12.09
N ASP A 26 3.04 21.12 11.05
CA ASP A 26 1.85 21.92 10.79
C ASP A 26 0.82 21.74 11.90
N SER A 27 0.58 20.49 12.33
CA SER A 27 -0.36 20.22 13.43
C SER A 27 0.07 20.88 14.73
N TRP A 28 1.37 20.98 14.99
CA TRP A 28 1.87 21.71 16.16
C TRP A 28 1.58 23.20 16.08
N GLN A 29 1.79 23.84 14.92
CA GLN A 29 1.52 25.27 14.74
C GLN A 29 0.06 25.64 15.00
N PHE A 30 -0.88 24.76 14.68
CA PHE A 30 -2.32 24.98 14.88
C PHE A 30 -2.87 24.35 16.16
N SER A 31 -2.01 23.85 17.04
CA SER A 31 -2.40 23.25 18.33
C SER A 31 -2.81 24.30 19.35
N SER A 32 -3.80 23.97 20.21
CA SER A 32 -4.14 24.78 21.38
C SER A 32 -3.03 24.83 22.44
N ALA A 33 -2.10 23.87 22.41
CA ALA A 33 -0.93 23.80 23.29
C ALA A 33 0.34 24.39 22.66
N PHE A 34 0.20 25.17 21.58
CA PHE A 34 1.33 25.74 20.84
C PHE A 34 2.24 26.59 21.74
N SER A 35 3.56 26.39 21.59
CA SER A 35 4.58 27.16 22.29
C SER A 35 5.78 27.37 21.38
N ASN A 36 6.39 28.57 21.44
CA ASN A 36 7.61 28.95 20.71
C ASN A 36 8.89 28.31 21.27
N LYS A 37 8.76 27.16 21.92
CA LYS A 37 9.88 26.40 22.55
C LYS A 37 10.26 25.16 21.75
N VAL A 38 9.39 24.71 20.85
CA VAL A 38 9.62 23.53 20.02
C VAL A 38 9.80 23.97 18.58
N PHE A 39 10.94 23.58 17.99
CA PHE A 39 11.30 23.90 16.62
C PHE A 39 11.45 22.62 15.81
N PHE A 40 10.90 22.63 14.60
CA PHE A 40 11.07 21.55 13.64
C PHE A 40 12.03 22.02 12.56
N ALA A 41 13.08 21.25 12.33
CA ALA A 41 14.06 21.51 11.30
C ALA A 41 14.21 20.28 10.39
N MET A 42 14.40 20.54 9.11
CA MET A 42 14.74 19.53 8.12
C MET A 42 16.10 19.87 7.51
N VAL A 43 16.91 18.83 7.29
CA VAL A 43 18.20 18.92 6.60
C VAL A 43 18.18 17.89 5.49
N ASP A 44 18.41 18.34 4.25
CA ASP A 44 18.67 17.44 3.12
C ASP A 44 20.18 17.16 3.05
N PHE A 45 20.56 15.89 3.01
CA PHE A 45 21.94 15.46 2.91
C PHE A 45 22.63 16.03 1.66
N ASP A 46 21.90 16.14 0.55
CA ASP A 46 22.51 16.61 -0.70
C ASP A 46 22.71 18.15 -0.73
N GLU A 47 21.98 18.90 0.10
CA GLU A 47 22.18 20.35 0.25
C GLU A 47 23.25 20.70 1.29
N SER A 48 23.40 19.87 2.33
CA SER A 48 24.31 20.13 3.44
C SER A 48 24.86 18.81 4.02
N PRO A 49 25.82 18.17 3.33
CA PRO A 49 26.37 16.89 3.76
C PRO A 49 27.16 17.02 5.07
N GLU A 50 27.82 18.15 5.30
CA GLU A 50 28.65 18.43 6.48
C GLU A 50 27.87 18.29 7.80
N VAL A 51 26.60 18.71 7.82
CA VAL A 51 25.75 18.64 9.03
C VAL A 51 25.39 17.19 9.37
N SER A 52 25.20 16.36 8.34
CA SER A 52 24.88 14.94 8.52
C SER A 52 26.10 14.15 8.97
N GLU A 53 27.29 14.52 8.49
CA GLU A 53 28.56 13.93 8.91
C GLU A 53 28.91 14.32 10.36
N MET A 54 28.76 15.60 10.73
CA MET A 54 29.02 16.07 12.09
C MET A 54 28.14 15.37 13.13
N LEU A 55 26.90 15.02 12.76
CA LEU A 55 25.95 14.32 13.62
C LEU A 55 26.00 12.79 13.46
N GLN A 56 26.98 12.27 12.71
CA GLN A 56 27.22 10.84 12.48
C GLN A 56 25.97 10.08 11.97
N VAL A 57 25.16 10.73 11.14
CA VAL A 57 23.95 10.13 10.57
C VAL A 57 24.33 9.33 9.31
N MET A 58 24.43 8.01 9.47
CA MET A 58 24.85 7.10 8.40
C MET A 58 23.69 6.62 7.49
N SER A 59 22.44 6.86 7.89
CA SER A 59 21.25 6.40 7.15
C SER A 59 20.12 7.41 7.20
N VAL A 60 19.34 7.48 6.13
CA VAL A 60 18.15 8.34 5.99
C VAL A 60 16.92 7.50 5.64
N PRO A 61 15.70 7.90 6.03
CA PRO A 61 15.38 9.06 6.88
C PRO A 61 15.77 8.86 8.35
N HIS A 62 16.20 9.92 9.03
CA HIS A 62 16.56 9.89 10.45
C HIS A 62 15.93 11.08 11.18
N VAL A 63 15.38 10.86 12.38
CA VAL A 63 14.80 11.94 13.20
C VAL A 63 15.45 11.92 14.56
N LEU A 64 16.01 13.07 14.94
CA LEU A 64 16.66 13.31 16.22
C LEU A 64 15.83 14.33 16.99
N HIS A 65 15.67 14.11 18.30
CA HIS A 65 15.15 15.09 19.23
C HIS A 65 16.31 15.65 20.05
N PHE A 66 16.36 16.98 20.18
CA PHE A 66 17.34 17.66 21.01
C PHE A 66 16.60 18.39 22.13
N SER A 67 16.76 17.89 23.35
CA SER A 67 16.18 18.52 24.55
C SER A 67 17.07 19.66 25.05
N ALA A 68 16.46 20.72 25.56
CA ALA A 68 17.18 21.85 26.16
C ALA A 68 17.75 21.53 27.55
N LYS A 69 17.26 20.47 28.22
CA LYS A 69 17.60 20.16 29.63
C LYS A 69 18.31 18.82 29.81
N SER A 70 18.03 17.82 28.97
CA SER A 70 18.57 16.47 29.12
C SER A 70 19.76 16.24 28.19
N LYS A 71 20.70 15.39 28.64
CA LYS A 71 21.75 14.86 27.76
C LYS A 71 21.11 13.98 26.69
N PHE A 72 21.67 14.03 25.48
CA PHE A 72 21.23 13.20 24.37
C PHE A 72 21.38 11.72 24.71
N THR A 73 20.29 10.98 24.58
CA THR A 73 20.19 9.54 24.83
C THR A 73 19.80 8.80 23.56
N ALA A 74 20.09 7.49 23.46
CA ALA A 74 19.73 6.66 22.30
C ALA A 74 18.21 6.68 21.99
N ASP A 75 17.46 6.98 23.01
CA ASP A 75 16.02 7.07 23.12
C ASP A 75 15.45 8.36 22.45
N ASP A 76 16.31 9.36 22.25
CA ASP A 76 16.04 10.60 21.49
C ASP A 76 16.25 10.43 19.97
N ILE A 77 16.48 9.18 19.53
CA ILE A 77 16.49 8.77 18.13
C ILE A 77 15.15 8.09 17.83
N TYR A 78 14.47 8.53 16.77
CA TYR A 78 13.23 7.90 16.35
C TYR A 78 13.47 6.61 15.57
N ASN A 79 13.06 5.48 16.15
CA ASN A 79 13.15 4.17 15.51
C ASN A 79 12.01 3.93 14.51
N PHE A 80 12.28 4.17 13.23
CA PHE A 80 11.32 3.91 12.14
C PHE A 80 10.92 2.43 12.02
N LYS A 81 11.80 1.49 12.41
CA LYS A 81 11.54 0.04 12.33
C LYS A 81 10.47 -0.42 13.32
N GLU A 82 10.43 0.17 14.52
CA GLU A 82 9.55 -0.28 15.60
C GLU A 82 8.24 0.51 15.62
N ARG A 83 8.30 1.83 15.41
CA ARG A 83 7.14 2.72 15.55
C ARG A 83 6.46 3.06 14.21
N GLY A 84 7.10 2.71 13.08
CA GLY A 84 6.58 2.96 11.74
C GLY A 84 6.63 4.43 11.29
N ILE A 85 6.22 4.67 10.04
CA ILE A 85 6.25 5.98 9.36
C ILE A 85 4.85 6.62 9.42
N ILE A 86 4.29 6.78 10.62
CA ILE A 86 2.95 7.35 10.81
C ILE A 86 3.10 8.63 11.63
N ALA A 87 2.51 9.74 11.16
CA ALA A 87 2.58 11.04 11.84
C ALA A 87 2.12 10.98 13.31
N GLN A 88 1.12 10.13 13.59
CA GLN A 88 0.62 9.93 14.95
C GLN A 88 1.67 9.31 15.89
N GLN A 89 2.50 8.39 15.39
CA GLN A 89 3.53 7.72 16.19
C GLN A 89 4.76 8.61 16.42
N MET A 90 5.09 9.44 15.43
CA MET A 90 6.06 10.52 15.63
C MET A 90 5.54 11.51 16.68
N PHE A 91 4.24 11.81 16.67
CA PHE A 91 3.64 12.73 17.61
C PHE A 91 3.68 12.19 19.05
N THR A 92 3.31 10.93 19.26
CA THR A 92 3.41 10.29 20.59
C THR A 92 4.85 10.26 21.09
N TRP A 93 5.82 9.96 20.23
CA TRP A 93 7.24 10.00 20.58
C TRP A 93 7.71 11.40 20.98
N VAL A 94 7.38 12.45 20.22
CA VAL A 94 7.76 13.83 20.59
C VAL A 94 7.07 14.25 21.91
N ALA A 95 5.83 13.80 22.14
CA ALA A 95 5.08 14.09 23.36
C ALA A 95 5.66 13.40 24.60
N GLU A 96 6.17 12.17 24.46
CA GLU A 96 6.91 11.45 25.50
C GLU A 96 8.19 12.22 25.91
N ARG A 97 8.89 12.80 24.94
CA ARG A 97 10.15 13.52 25.14
C ARG A 97 9.97 14.91 25.74
N ASN A 98 8.88 15.59 25.40
CA ASN A 98 8.58 16.94 25.84
C ASN A 98 7.61 16.99 27.03
N GLU A 99 7.79 16.11 28.03
CA GLU A 99 7.07 16.14 29.33
C GLU A 99 5.57 16.52 29.25
N ARG A 100 4.79 15.81 28.43
CA ARG A 100 3.30 15.87 28.49
C ARG A 100 2.70 17.24 28.12
N TRP A 101 3.45 18.17 27.53
CA TRP A 101 2.93 19.44 26.98
C TRP A 101 2.17 19.26 25.66
N MET A 102 2.28 18.09 25.03
CA MET A 102 1.72 17.77 23.71
C MET A 102 0.51 16.81 23.78
N VAL A 103 -0.24 16.74 24.88
CA VAL A 103 -1.21 15.63 25.09
C VAL A 103 -2.44 15.62 24.17
N ASN A 104 -2.81 16.72 23.50
CA ASN A 104 -4.11 16.79 22.81
C ASN A 104 -4.05 17.31 21.36
N VAL A 105 -2.93 17.13 20.65
CA VAL A 105 -2.87 17.55 19.24
C VAL A 105 -3.46 16.44 18.37
N ARG A 106 -4.70 16.65 17.95
CA ARG A 106 -5.31 15.83 16.90
C ARG A 106 -4.56 16.12 15.61
N THR A 107 -3.84 15.13 15.08
CA THR A 107 -3.11 15.27 13.81
C THR A 107 -4.11 15.65 12.71
N ARG A 108 -3.96 16.85 12.15
CA ARG A 108 -4.83 17.32 11.07
C ARG A 108 -4.30 16.74 9.77
N LYS A 109 -4.78 15.55 9.41
CA LYS A 109 -4.51 15.00 8.09
C LYS A 109 -5.11 15.93 7.02
N PRO A 110 -4.42 16.21 5.90
CA PRO A 110 -5.05 16.91 4.78
C PRO A 110 -6.33 16.16 4.39
N ILE A 111 -7.40 16.91 4.08
CA ILE A 111 -8.67 16.31 3.66
C ILE A 111 -8.39 15.59 2.34
N ASN A 112 -8.34 14.26 2.38
CA ASN A 112 -8.20 13.44 1.20
C ASN A 112 -9.55 13.42 0.46
N TYR A 113 -9.76 14.41 -0.40
CA TYR A 113 -10.92 14.49 -1.31
C TYR A 113 -11.09 13.25 -2.18
N TYR A 114 -10.01 12.49 -2.36
CA TYR A 114 -10.01 11.19 -3.02
C TYR A 114 -11.07 10.23 -2.47
N TYR A 115 -11.22 10.14 -1.14
CA TYR A 115 -12.20 9.22 -0.54
C TYR A 115 -13.63 9.71 -0.73
N SER A 116 -13.88 11.02 -0.57
CA SER A 116 -15.20 11.61 -0.83
C SER A 116 -15.60 11.49 -2.30
N PHE A 117 -14.64 11.63 -3.22
CA PHE A 117 -14.84 11.47 -4.65
C PHE A 117 -15.11 10.00 -5.02
N LYS A 118 -14.33 9.04 -4.50
CA LYS A 118 -14.57 7.60 -4.65
C LYS A 118 -15.96 7.21 -4.15
N LEU A 119 -16.35 7.70 -2.98
CA LEU A 119 -17.67 7.45 -2.39
C LEU A 119 -18.78 8.02 -3.28
N GLY A 120 -18.61 9.24 -3.80
CA GLY A 120 -19.55 9.84 -4.75
C GLY A 120 -19.74 9.03 -6.02
N ILE A 121 -18.64 8.54 -6.62
CA ILE A 121 -18.70 7.67 -7.80
C ILE A 121 -19.38 6.34 -7.47
N SER A 122 -19.05 5.71 -6.34
CA SER A 122 -19.67 4.45 -5.92
C SER A 122 -21.18 4.60 -5.74
N LEU A 123 -21.63 5.67 -5.07
CA LEU A 123 -23.06 5.96 -4.94
C LEU A 123 -23.74 6.24 -6.27
N ALA A 124 -23.07 6.94 -7.20
CA ALA A 124 -23.58 7.16 -8.54
C ALA A 124 -23.70 5.85 -9.32
N PHE A 125 -22.74 4.93 -9.17
CA PHE A 125 -22.75 3.62 -9.81
C PHE A 125 -23.88 2.74 -9.26
N ILE A 126 -24.03 2.69 -7.93
CA ILE A 126 -25.12 1.97 -7.26
C ILE A 126 -26.48 2.57 -7.68
N GLY A 127 -26.60 3.90 -7.69
CA GLY A 127 -27.82 4.60 -8.11
C GLY A 127 -28.16 4.35 -9.58
N GLY A 128 -27.15 4.38 -10.47
CA GLY A 128 -27.31 4.04 -11.89
C GLY A 128 -27.73 2.58 -12.09
N LEU A 129 -27.15 1.66 -11.34
CA LEU A 129 -27.48 0.24 -11.39
C LEU A 129 -28.92 0.01 -10.91
N VAL A 130 -29.36 0.63 -9.81
CA VAL A 130 -30.75 0.60 -9.35
C VAL A 130 -31.71 1.19 -10.38
N TYR A 131 -31.34 2.30 -11.05
CA TYR A 131 -32.16 2.92 -12.08
C TYR A 131 -32.37 2.00 -13.29
N VAL A 132 -31.30 1.37 -13.78
CA VAL A 132 -31.35 0.39 -14.88
C VAL A 132 -32.15 -0.85 -14.49
N LEU A 133 -31.97 -1.36 -13.27
CA LEU A 133 -32.74 -2.50 -12.74
C LEU A 133 -34.25 -2.21 -12.65
N LYS A 134 -34.62 -0.96 -12.29
CA LYS A 134 -36.02 -0.51 -12.27
C LYS A 134 -36.63 -0.45 -13.67
N TRP A 135 -35.88 0.01 -14.66
CA TRP A 135 -36.35 0.17 -16.04
C TRP A 135 -36.47 -1.16 -16.78
N ASN A 136 -35.59 -2.13 -16.49
CA ASN A 136 -35.53 -3.37 -17.25
C ASN A 136 -35.53 -4.61 -16.32
N ARG A 137 -36.72 -5.04 -15.87
CA ARG A 137 -36.88 -6.23 -15.02
C ARG A 137 -36.18 -7.48 -15.56
N LYS A 138 -36.10 -7.65 -16.89
CA LYS A 138 -35.38 -8.78 -17.53
C LYS A 138 -33.88 -8.79 -17.20
N PHE A 139 -33.27 -7.62 -17.02
CA PHE A 139 -31.86 -7.48 -16.65
C PHE A 139 -31.61 -7.92 -15.19
N SER A 140 -32.53 -7.58 -14.28
CA SER A 140 -32.45 -7.95 -12.86
C SER A 140 -32.58 -9.46 -12.60
N PHE A 141 -33.23 -10.21 -13.49
CA PHE A 141 -33.38 -11.66 -13.34
C PHE A 141 -32.30 -12.45 -14.09
N ASN A 142 -31.37 -11.79 -14.80
CA ASN A 142 -30.29 -12.47 -15.49
C ASN A 142 -29.23 -12.95 -14.50
N LYS A 143 -29.21 -14.24 -14.21
CA LYS A 143 -28.24 -14.86 -13.27
C LYS A 143 -26.78 -14.63 -13.69
N ASN A 144 -26.50 -14.61 -15.00
CA ASN A 144 -25.15 -14.41 -15.52
C ASN A 144 -24.64 -12.99 -15.21
N LEU A 145 -25.53 -12.01 -15.17
CA LEU A 145 -25.16 -10.63 -14.86
C LEU A 145 -24.72 -10.48 -13.40
N TRP A 146 -25.48 -11.08 -12.48
CA TRP A 146 -25.13 -11.08 -11.06
C TRP A 146 -23.86 -11.88 -10.77
N ALA A 147 -23.64 -12.98 -11.50
CA ALA A 147 -22.39 -13.74 -11.42
C ALA A 147 -21.19 -12.88 -11.85
N VAL A 148 -21.30 -12.16 -12.97
CA VAL A 148 -20.24 -11.25 -13.44
C VAL A 148 -20.00 -10.11 -12.45
N LEU A 149 -21.06 -9.49 -11.93
CA LEU A 149 -20.94 -8.43 -10.92
C LEU A 149 -20.31 -8.91 -9.62
N ALA A 150 -20.60 -10.13 -9.16
CA ALA A 150 -19.99 -10.71 -7.96
C ALA A 150 -18.47 -10.86 -8.12
N VAL A 151 -18.02 -11.38 -9.26
CA VAL A 151 -16.57 -11.50 -9.58
C VAL A 151 -15.89 -10.12 -9.63
N PHE A 152 -16.56 -9.09 -10.16
CA PHE A 152 -16.04 -7.72 -10.13
C PHE A 152 -15.97 -7.13 -8.72
N CYS A 153 -16.95 -7.40 -7.85
CA CYS A 153 -16.90 -6.94 -6.47
C CYS A 153 -15.77 -7.59 -5.67
N ASP A 154 -15.48 -8.87 -5.90
CA ASP A 154 -14.37 -9.57 -5.25
C ASP A 154 -13.00 -8.92 -5.59
N PHE A 155 -12.86 -8.40 -6.82
CA PHE A 155 -11.68 -7.62 -7.23
C PHE A 155 -11.52 -6.33 -6.41
N ASP A 156 -12.61 -5.60 -6.19
CA ASP A 156 -12.60 -4.37 -5.39
C ASP A 156 -12.29 -4.64 -3.91
N VAL A 157 -12.70 -5.78 -3.35
CA VAL A 157 -12.39 -6.17 -1.96
C VAL A 157 -10.91 -6.53 -1.79
N ILE A 158 -10.30 -7.19 -2.77
CA ILE A 158 -8.84 -7.40 -2.82
C ILE A 158 -8.13 -6.04 -2.87
N TRP A 159 -8.68 -5.06 -3.58
CA TRP A 159 -8.14 -3.71 -3.71
C TRP A 159 -8.31 -2.86 -2.43
N SER A 160 -9.43 -2.97 -1.72
CA SER A 160 -9.76 -2.10 -0.57
C SER A 160 -8.93 -2.35 0.68
N ASN A 161 -8.39 -3.57 0.85
CA ASN A 161 -7.52 -3.89 1.98
C ASN A 161 -6.14 -3.19 1.91
N VAL A 162 -5.87 -2.45 0.83
CA VAL A 162 -4.58 -1.86 0.49
C VAL A 162 -4.57 -0.34 0.59
N ASP A 163 -5.71 0.32 0.33
CA ASP A 163 -5.86 1.78 0.47
C ASP A 163 -5.64 2.28 1.93
N SER A 164 -5.56 1.36 2.90
CA SER A 164 -5.15 1.65 4.28
C SER A 164 -3.64 1.96 4.40
N TYR A 165 -2.82 1.53 3.45
CA TYR A 165 -1.38 1.86 3.36
C TYR A 165 -1.16 3.07 2.43
N THR A 166 -1.81 4.18 2.74
CA THR A 166 -1.78 5.43 1.97
C THR A 166 -0.35 5.94 1.74
N GLY A 167 0.22 5.67 0.56
CA GLY A 167 1.51 6.26 0.15
C GLY A 167 2.44 5.37 -0.69
N SER A 168 2.10 4.11 -0.95
CA SER A 168 3.00 3.23 -1.73
C SER A 168 3.18 3.75 -3.17
N PRO A 169 4.44 3.85 -3.68
CA PRO A 169 4.70 4.27 -5.05
C PRO A 169 4.27 3.18 -6.05
N ILE A 170 4.11 3.56 -7.31
CA ILE A 170 3.66 2.62 -8.36
C ILE A 170 4.74 1.57 -8.65
N CYS A 171 5.99 2.01 -8.78
CA CYS A 171 7.18 1.18 -8.99
C CYS A 171 8.38 1.86 -8.31
N SER A 172 9.45 1.10 -8.05
CA SER A 172 10.76 1.65 -7.71
C SER A 172 11.70 1.63 -8.92
N LYS A 173 12.55 2.64 -9.04
CA LYS A 173 13.64 2.68 -10.03
C LYS A 173 14.96 2.47 -9.28
N GLN A 174 15.74 1.49 -9.70
CA GLN A 174 17.09 1.26 -9.22
C GLN A 174 18.02 2.39 -9.70
N TYR A 175 19.13 2.60 -9.01
CA TYR A 175 20.20 3.52 -9.44
C TYR A 175 20.77 3.18 -10.83
N THR A 176 20.68 1.92 -11.25
CA THR A 176 21.07 1.43 -12.58
C THR A 176 20.06 1.74 -13.69
N GLY A 177 18.94 2.40 -13.36
CA GLY A 177 17.86 2.73 -14.30
C GLY A 177 16.84 1.60 -14.53
N GLN A 178 17.03 0.43 -13.93
CA GLN A 178 16.09 -0.69 -14.01
C GLN A 178 14.86 -0.45 -13.12
N THR A 179 13.66 -0.71 -13.63
CA THR A 179 12.39 -0.57 -12.91
C THR A 179 12.01 -1.88 -12.21
N HIS A 180 11.89 -1.86 -10.88
CA HIS A 180 11.37 -2.97 -10.09
C HIS A 180 9.88 -2.77 -9.81
N TYR A 181 9.07 -3.75 -10.20
CA TYR A 181 7.61 -3.74 -10.07
C TYR A 181 7.10 -4.48 -8.83
N ILE A 182 7.97 -5.28 -8.19
CA ILE A 182 7.67 -6.10 -7.02
C ILE A 182 8.62 -5.67 -5.92
N HIS A 183 8.10 -5.48 -4.70
CA HIS A 183 8.91 -5.12 -3.55
C HIS A 183 9.43 -6.37 -2.83
N GLU A 184 10.70 -6.38 -2.44
CA GLU A 184 11.33 -7.53 -1.77
C GLU A 184 10.81 -7.74 -0.34
N VAL A 185 10.30 -6.69 0.30
CA VAL A 185 9.87 -6.76 1.71
C VAL A 185 8.38 -7.06 1.84
N HIS A 186 8.05 -8.05 2.67
CA HIS A 186 6.70 -8.58 2.92
C HIS A 186 5.62 -7.58 3.31
N TYR A 187 5.91 -6.71 4.26
CA TYR A 187 4.91 -5.79 4.83
C TYR A 187 4.64 -4.57 3.93
N PHE A 188 5.34 -4.47 2.80
CA PHE A 188 5.20 -3.37 1.86
C PHE A 188 4.89 -3.89 0.45
N GLN A 189 4.05 -3.18 -0.27
CA GLN A 189 3.60 -3.63 -1.57
C GLN A 189 3.36 -2.46 -2.52
N PHE A 190 3.85 -2.59 -3.75
CA PHE A 190 3.66 -1.59 -4.79
C PHE A 190 2.28 -1.67 -5.42
N VAL A 191 1.83 -0.56 -6.00
CA VAL A 191 0.57 -0.53 -6.75
C VAL A 191 0.64 -1.44 -7.98
N ALA A 192 1.77 -1.47 -8.69
CA ALA A 192 1.96 -2.38 -9.83
C ALA A 192 1.90 -3.86 -9.40
N GLU A 193 2.51 -4.20 -8.27
CA GLU A 193 2.48 -5.55 -7.72
C GLU A 193 1.04 -6.02 -7.41
N MET A 194 0.21 -5.13 -6.87
CA MET A 194 -1.21 -5.41 -6.63
C MET A 194 -1.96 -5.76 -7.91
N TYR A 195 -1.74 -5.00 -8.99
CA TYR A 195 -2.39 -5.29 -10.27
C TYR A 195 -1.98 -6.65 -10.82
N ILE A 196 -0.72 -7.04 -10.66
CA ILE A 196 -0.21 -8.35 -11.10
C ILE A 196 -0.88 -9.48 -10.29
N ILE A 197 -0.89 -9.39 -8.96
CA ILE A 197 -1.47 -10.43 -8.10
C ILE A 197 -2.98 -10.54 -8.32
N SER A 198 -3.67 -9.41 -8.47
CA SER A 198 -5.10 -9.39 -8.70
C SER A 198 -5.47 -10.00 -10.06
N LEU A 199 -4.68 -9.71 -11.10
CA LEU A 199 -4.83 -10.36 -12.41
C LEU A 199 -4.73 -11.89 -12.31
N PHE A 200 -3.75 -12.41 -11.55
CA PHE A 200 -3.62 -13.85 -11.35
C PHE A 200 -4.83 -14.47 -10.63
N HIS A 201 -5.37 -13.80 -9.62
CA HIS A 201 -6.58 -14.27 -8.94
C HIS A 201 -7.80 -14.29 -9.87
N VAL A 202 -7.95 -13.28 -10.73
CA VAL A 202 -9.02 -13.26 -11.74
C VAL A 202 -8.84 -14.39 -12.76
N CYS A 203 -7.62 -14.65 -13.23
CA CYS A 203 -7.37 -15.77 -14.14
C CYS A 203 -7.75 -17.11 -13.50
N ILE A 204 -7.29 -17.37 -12.27
CA ILE A 204 -7.57 -18.63 -11.56
C ILE A 204 -9.07 -18.82 -11.31
N THR A 205 -9.79 -17.76 -10.89
CA THR A 205 -11.23 -17.84 -10.65
C THR A 205 -12.02 -18.08 -11.95
N LEU A 206 -11.65 -17.40 -13.04
CA LEU A 206 -12.24 -17.64 -14.36
C LEU A 206 -11.98 -19.07 -14.85
N GLU A 207 -10.80 -19.62 -14.60
CA GLU A 207 -10.47 -20.99 -15.00
C GLU A 207 -11.25 -22.05 -14.22
N ILE A 208 -11.45 -21.85 -12.91
CA ILE A 208 -12.31 -22.72 -12.11
C ILE A 208 -13.76 -22.64 -12.59
N LEU A 209 -14.24 -21.44 -12.96
CA LEU A 209 -15.57 -21.26 -13.54
C LEU A 209 -15.70 -21.94 -14.91
N LEU A 210 -14.68 -21.83 -15.76
CA LEU A 210 -14.62 -22.51 -17.05
C LEU A 210 -14.59 -24.03 -16.88
N LEU A 211 -13.92 -24.53 -15.85
CA LEU A 211 -13.90 -25.95 -15.52
C LEU A 211 -15.29 -26.47 -15.11
N ASP A 212 -16.02 -25.72 -14.27
CA ASP A 212 -17.38 -26.08 -13.86
C ASP A 212 -18.36 -26.05 -15.04
N THR A 213 -18.30 -25.00 -15.85
CA THR A 213 -19.11 -24.89 -17.08
C THR A 213 -18.76 -25.97 -18.10
N ALA A 214 -17.49 -26.37 -18.19
CA ALA A 214 -17.08 -27.53 -18.99
C ALA A 214 -17.75 -28.80 -18.51
N ALA A 215 -17.73 -29.07 -17.21
CA ALA A 215 -18.27 -30.28 -16.62
C ALA A 215 -19.79 -30.41 -16.82
N THR A 216 -20.53 -29.30 -16.71
CA THR A 216 -22.00 -29.26 -16.85
C THR A 216 -22.48 -29.10 -18.30
N SER A 217 -21.60 -28.74 -19.24
CA SER A 217 -21.99 -28.52 -20.64
C SER A 217 -22.50 -29.80 -21.34
N PRO A 218 -23.57 -29.71 -22.16
CA PRO A 218 -24.06 -30.81 -22.99
C PRO A 218 -23.23 -30.98 -24.27
N MET A 219 -21.91 -30.80 -24.20
CA MET A 219 -21.01 -30.98 -25.33
C MET A 219 -20.72 -32.47 -25.59
N ILE A 220 -20.21 -32.76 -26.80
CA ILE A 220 -19.66 -34.08 -27.14
C ILE A 220 -18.57 -34.45 -26.12
N ILE A 221 -18.56 -35.72 -25.69
CA ILE A 221 -17.69 -36.24 -24.63
C ILE A 221 -16.21 -35.88 -24.86
N ILE A 222 -15.74 -35.96 -26.11
CA ILE A 222 -14.35 -35.65 -26.49
C ILE A 222 -14.04 -34.18 -26.23
N ASN A 223 -14.88 -33.26 -26.73
CA ASN A 223 -14.68 -31.81 -26.55
C ASN A 223 -14.76 -31.42 -25.08
N ARG A 224 -15.68 -32.03 -24.32
CA ARG A 224 -15.79 -31.81 -22.87
C ARG A 224 -14.52 -32.24 -22.13
N LYS A 225 -13.97 -33.40 -22.47
CA LYS A 225 -12.71 -33.89 -21.88
C LYS A 225 -11.53 -32.99 -22.22
N ILE A 226 -11.40 -32.58 -23.48
CA ILE A 226 -10.33 -31.66 -23.91
C ILE A 226 -10.43 -30.35 -23.13
N MET A 227 -11.61 -29.73 -23.11
CA MET A 227 -11.81 -28.45 -22.42
C MET A 227 -11.54 -28.54 -20.92
N SER A 228 -12.02 -29.60 -20.25
CA SER A 228 -11.77 -29.83 -18.83
C SER A 228 -10.29 -30.05 -18.53
N MET A 229 -9.58 -30.84 -19.35
CA MET A 229 -8.15 -31.06 -19.20
C MET A 229 -7.34 -29.78 -19.45
N THR A 230 -7.69 -29.00 -20.47
CA THR A 230 -7.06 -27.71 -20.74
C THR A 230 -7.24 -26.74 -19.57
N CYS A 231 -8.45 -26.63 -19.02
CA CYS A 231 -8.69 -25.77 -17.86
C CYS A 231 -7.90 -26.23 -16.64
N LEU A 232 -7.86 -27.54 -16.36
CA LEU A 232 -7.12 -28.07 -15.23
C LEU A 232 -5.60 -27.82 -15.37
N CYS A 233 -5.04 -27.98 -16.56
CA CYS A 233 -3.64 -27.64 -16.81
C CYS A 233 -3.36 -26.13 -16.59
N LEU A 234 -4.25 -25.26 -17.07
CA LEU A 234 -4.09 -23.81 -16.91
C LEU A 234 -4.15 -23.38 -15.44
N VAL A 235 -5.08 -23.93 -14.64
CA VAL A 235 -5.18 -23.66 -13.20
C VAL A 235 -3.86 -23.96 -12.50
N VAL A 236 -3.25 -25.11 -12.81
CA VAL A 236 -1.98 -25.50 -12.18
C VAL A 236 -0.84 -24.55 -12.59
N ILE A 237 -0.81 -24.09 -13.85
CA ILE A 237 0.19 -23.14 -14.34
C ILE A 237 0.07 -21.78 -13.62
N PHE A 238 -1.12 -21.17 -13.64
CA PHE A 238 -1.32 -19.86 -13.02
C PHE A 238 -1.16 -19.89 -11.50
N PHE A 239 -1.62 -20.96 -10.86
CA PHE A 239 -1.38 -21.15 -9.43
C PHE A 239 0.11 -21.33 -9.11
N SER A 240 0.86 -22.04 -9.96
CA SER A 240 2.31 -22.17 -9.80
C SER A 240 3.03 -20.83 -9.94
N TRP A 241 2.63 -19.97 -10.90
CA TRP A 241 3.18 -18.62 -11.04
C TRP A 241 2.85 -17.73 -9.83
N LEU A 242 1.62 -17.81 -9.33
CA LEU A 242 1.24 -17.08 -8.11
C LEU A 242 2.07 -17.54 -6.90
N LEU A 243 2.32 -18.84 -6.78
CA LEU A 243 3.15 -19.40 -5.70
C LEU A 243 4.62 -18.99 -5.84
N SER A 244 5.16 -18.95 -7.05
CA SER A 244 6.52 -18.46 -7.31
C SER A 244 6.66 -16.97 -6.93
N LEU A 245 5.68 -16.12 -7.25
CA LEU A 245 5.66 -14.73 -6.78
C LEU A 245 5.58 -14.62 -5.26
N PHE A 246 4.82 -15.51 -4.61
CA PHE A 246 4.77 -15.56 -3.15
C PHE A 246 6.12 -15.95 -2.55
N ARG A 247 6.82 -16.94 -3.12
CA ARG A 247 8.18 -17.37 -2.70
C ARG A 247 9.22 -16.28 -2.94
N PHE A 248 9.09 -15.51 -4.01
CA PHE A 248 9.98 -14.38 -4.28
C PHE A 248 9.95 -13.37 -3.12
N LYS A 249 8.79 -13.18 -2.50
CA LYS A 249 8.72 -12.47 -1.23
C LYS A 249 9.26 -13.36 -0.10
N GLU A 250 8.64 -14.52 0.14
CA GLU A 250 8.94 -15.39 1.29
C GLU A 250 10.00 -16.44 0.94
N HIS A 251 11.26 -16.02 1.04
CA HIS A 251 12.41 -16.87 0.73
C HIS A 251 12.45 -18.17 1.54
N ASN A 252 11.84 -18.18 2.73
CA ASN A 252 11.79 -19.34 3.61
C ASN A 252 10.65 -20.32 3.28
N TYR A 253 9.81 -20.05 2.27
CA TYR A 253 8.70 -20.92 1.92
C TYR A 253 9.19 -22.17 1.15
N PRO A 254 9.01 -23.39 1.69
CA PRO A 254 9.69 -24.58 1.19
C PRO A 254 8.95 -25.30 0.06
N PHE A 255 7.67 -25.00 -0.18
CA PHE A 255 6.84 -25.74 -1.13
C PHE A 255 6.82 -25.08 -2.51
N HIS A 256 6.93 -25.88 -3.56
CA HIS A 256 6.82 -25.49 -4.97
C HIS A 256 5.97 -26.52 -5.72
N ILE A 257 5.42 -26.11 -6.86
CA ILE A 257 4.55 -26.97 -7.68
C ILE A 257 5.21 -27.26 -9.02
N LEU A 258 5.26 -26.30 -9.95
CA LEU A 258 5.87 -26.48 -11.28
C LEU A 258 7.01 -25.52 -11.59
N VAL A 259 6.97 -24.30 -11.07
CA VAL A 259 7.92 -23.23 -11.41
C VAL A 259 8.59 -22.77 -10.13
N ASP A 260 9.90 -22.60 -10.20
CA ASP A 260 10.70 -21.99 -9.15
C ASP A 260 10.50 -20.47 -9.12
#